data_AF-A0A142I3Z0-F1
#
_entry.id   AF-A0A142I3Z0-F1
#
_cell.length_a   1.000
_cell.length_b   1.000
_cell.length_c   1.000
_cell.angle_alpha   90.00
_cell.angle_beta   90.00
_cell.angle_gamma   90.00
#
_symmetry.space_group_name_H-M   'P 1'
#
loop_
_entity.id
_entity.type
_entity.pdbx_description
1 polymer ?
#
loop_
_entity_poly.entity_id
_entity_poly.type
_entity_poly.pdbx_seq_one_letter_code
_entity_poly.pdbx_strand_id
1 'polypeptide(L)' 'MASKGIEKLVSEASKKGYSVFRKGDRIEICKPNRKMVRLVILPDGTGYRGDVDLTLAKAIRTQKQMKEVLGL' A
#
# COMPACT_ATOMS: atom_id res chain seq x y z
N MET A 1 8.72 -11.20 7.28
CA MET A 1 9.39 -10.94 5.98
C MET A 1 8.30 -10.71 4.95
N ALA A 2 8.23 -9.53 4.31
CA ALA A 2 7.17 -9.25 3.34
C ALA A 2 7.26 -10.22 2.15
N SER A 3 6.12 -10.67 1.64
CA SER A 3 6.10 -11.64 0.54
C SER A 3 6.71 -11.04 -0.73
N LYS A 4 7.30 -11.89 -1.60
CA LYS A 4 7.91 -11.46 -2.88
C LYS A 4 6.99 -10.56 -3.73
N GLY A 5 5.67 -10.73 -3.63
CA GLY A 5 4.68 -9.90 -4.32
C GLY A 5 4.59 -8.47 -3.77
N ILE A 6 4.66 -8.30 -2.44
CA ILE A 6 4.64 -6.99 -1.79
C ILE A 6 5.94 -6.23 -2.08
N GLU A 7 7.09 -6.90 -2.07
CA GLU A 7 8.36 -6.26 -2.41
C GLU A 7 8.38 -5.77 -3.88
N LYS A 8 7.76 -6.51 -4.82
CA LYS A 8 7.56 -6.03 -6.19
C LYS A 8 6.70 -4.76 -6.23
N LEU A 9 5.57 -4.75 -5.51
CA LEU A 9 4.69 -3.59 -5.40
C LEU A 9 5.43 -2.37 -4.85
N VAL A 10 6.21 -2.55 -3.79
CA VAL A 10 7.04 -1.51 -3.17
C VAL A 10 8.07 -0.97 -4.17
N SER A 11 8.76 -1.86 -4.89
CA SER A 11 9.74 -1.45 -5.91
C SER A 11 9.09 -0.64 -7.04
N GLU A 12 7.94 -1.07 -7.54
CA GLU A 12 7.18 -0.34 -8.57
C GLU A 12 6.73 1.03 -8.08
N ALA A 13 6.22 1.11 -6.84
CA ALA A 13 5.80 2.36 -6.22
C ALA A 13 6.98 3.34 -6.07
N SER A 14 8.11 2.88 -5.54
CA SER A 14 9.33 3.69 -5.41
C SER A 14 9.83 4.20 -6.76
N LYS A 15 9.80 3.36 -7.82
CA LYS A 15 10.18 3.77 -9.18
C LYS A 15 9.28 4.86 -9.76
N LYS A 16 7.98 4.86 -9.42
CA LYS A 16 7.05 5.95 -9.80
C LYS A 16 7.15 7.19 -8.90
N GLY A 17 8.08 7.22 -7.94
CA GLY A 17 8.28 8.35 -7.02
C GLY A 17 7.32 8.38 -5.83
N TYR A 18 6.73 7.23 -5.46
CA TYR A 18 5.81 7.16 -4.32
C TYR A 18 6.62 7.05 -3.02
N SER A 19 6.10 7.63 -1.95
CA SER A 19 6.76 7.54 -0.64
C SER A 19 6.41 6.22 0.03
N VAL A 20 7.42 5.42 0.37
CA VAL A 20 7.25 4.15 1.07
C VAL A 20 7.80 4.28 2.48
N PHE A 21 6.97 4.00 3.48
CA PHE A 21 7.35 4.00 4.90
C PHE A 21 7.23 2.58 5.45
N ARG A 22 8.32 2.06 6.01
CA ARG A 22 8.32 0.78 6.73
C ARG A 22 8.24 1.11 8.22
N LYS A 23 7.10 0.80 8.87
CA LYS A 23 6.85 1.12 10.28
C LYS A 23 6.61 -0.17 11.05
N GLY A 24 7.65 -0.66 11.73
CA GLY A 24 7.60 -1.97 12.39
C GLY A 24 7.25 -3.04 11.36
N ASP A 25 6.15 -3.76 11.60
CA ASP A 25 5.73 -4.88 10.76
C ASP A 25 4.82 -4.50 9.58
N ARG A 26 4.45 -3.21 9.44
CA ARG A 26 3.60 -2.73 8.34
C ARG A 26 4.34 -1.85 7.35
N ILE A 27 3.85 -1.82 6.12
CA ILE A 27 4.36 -0.99 5.03
C ILE A 27 3.26 0.00 4.64
N GLU A 28 3.60 1.28 4.57
CA GLU A 28 2.70 2.32 4.07
C GLU A 28 3.25 2.87 2.75
N ILE A 29 2.43 2.90 1.71
CA ILE A 29 2.75 3.48 0.41
C ILE A 29 1.86 4.69 0.19
N CYS A 30 2.46 5.86 -0.03
CA CYS A 30 1.78 7.12 -0.24
C CYS A 30 2.02 7.65 -1.66
N LYS A 31 0.92 7.96 -2.35
CA LYS A 31 0.96 8.53 -3.69
C LYS A 31 1.27 10.04 -3.64
N PRO A 32 2.18 10.56 -4.50
CA PRO A 32 2.46 11.98 -4.58
C PRO A 32 1.33 12.74 -5.33
N ASN A 33 1.11 14.01 -4.97
CA ASN A 33 0.34 15.02 -5.70
C ASN A 33 -1.15 14.78 -6.03
N ARG A 34 -1.80 13.72 -5.55
CA ARG A 34 -3.26 13.57 -5.64
C ARG A 34 -3.82 13.04 -4.32
N LYS A 35 -4.71 13.82 -3.68
CA LYS A 35 -5.54 13.45 -2.51
C LYS A 35 -4.96 12.25 -1.74
N MET A 36 -3.97 12.51 -0.86
CA MET A 36 -3.17 11.53 -0.08
C MET A 36 -3.67 10.08 -0.10
N VAL A 37 -3.57 9.36 -1.23
CA VAL A 37 -3.93 7.94 -1.22
C VAL A 37 -2.83 7.21 -0.49
N ARG A 38 -3.17 6.62 0.65
CA ARG A 38 -2.27 5.85 1.49
C ARG A 38 -2.73 4.41 1.49
N LEU A 39 -1.91 3.51 0.97
CA LEU A 39 -2.12 2.07 1.12
C LEU A 39 -1.29 1.60 2.32
N VAL A 40 -1.93 0.99 3.31
CA VAL A 40 -1.25 0.34 4.44
C VAL A 40 -1.32 -1.17 4.23
N ILE A 41 -0.18 -1.84 4.36
CA ILE A 41 -0.02 -3.28 4.16
C ILE A 41 0.47 -3.88 5.48
N LEU A 42 -0.30 -4.82 5.99
CA LEU A 42 -0.04 -5.53 7.24
C LEU A 42 0.92 -6.72 7.01
N PRO A 43 1.48 -7.30 8.08
CA PRO A 43 2.50 -8.35 7.99
C PRO A 43 1.98 -9.64 7.37
N ASP A 44 0.67 -9.89 7.51
CA ASP A 44 -0.07 -11.01 6.92
C ASP A 44 -0.32 -10.84 5.41
N GLY A 45 0.08 -9.69 4.84
CA GLY A 45 -0.13 -9.34 3.43
C GLY A 45 -1.48 -8.69 3.15
N THR A 46 -2.32 -8.45 4.15
CA THR A 46 -3.58 -7.72 3.99
C THR A 46 -3.31 -6.22 3.86
N GLY A 47 -3.88 -5.58 2.84
CA GLY A 47 -3.83 -4.15 2.63
C GLY A 47 -5.14 -3.45 3.01
N TYR A 48 -5.09 -2.15 3.25
CA TYR A 48 -6.26 -1.28 3.33
C TYR A 48 -5.89 0.16 2.98
N ARG A 49 -6.89 0.99 2.69
CA ARG A 49 -6.70 2.43 2.49
C ARG A 49 -6.58 3.13 3.85
N GLY A 50 -5.42 3.68 4.15
CA GLY A 50 -5.15 4.48 5.35
C GLY A 50 -5.57 5.94 5.22
N ASP A 51 -6.20 6.33 4.11
CA ASP A 51 -6.75 7.66 3.88
C ASP A 51 -8.27 7.74 4.06
N VAL A 52 -8.89 6.63 4.45
CA VAL A 52 -10.31 6.54 4.84
C VAL A 52 -10.41 6.02 6.27
N ASP A 53 -11.55 6.28 6.92
CA ASP A 53 -11.82 5.73 8.25
C ASP A 53 -11.73 4.19 8.23
N LEU A 54 -11.10 3.60 9.24
CA LEU A 54 -10.85 2.16 9.30
C LEU A 54 -12.15 1.35 9.31
N THR A 55 -13.24 1.88 9.86
CA THR A 55 -14.56 1.23 9.88
C THR A 55 -15.18 1.15 8.47
N LEU A 56 -14.75 2.03 7.56
CA LEU A 56 -15.18 2.07 6.15
C LEU A 56 -14.15 1.42 5.21
N ALA A 57 -12.93 1.18 5.70
CA ALA A 57 -11.84 0.66 4.92
C ALA A 57 -12.08 -0.80 4.54
N LYS A 58 -12.12 -1.06 3.23
CA LYS A 58 -12.21 -2.44 2.72
C LYS A 58 -10.85 -3.12 2.81
N ALA A 59 -10.86 -4.36 3.29
CA ALA A 59 -9.68 -5.22 3.24
C ALA A 59 -9.31 -5.55 1.78
N ILE A 60 -8.03 -5.39 1.46
CA ILE A 60 -7.44 -5.63 0.16
C ILE A 60 -6.53 -6.85 0.29
N ARG A 61 -6.84 -7.95 -0.39
CA ARG A 61 -6.11 -9.21 -0.20
C ARG A 61 -5.21 -9.58 -1.37
N THR A 62 -5.27 -8.82 -2.47
CA THR A 62 -4.53 -9.14 -3.69
C THR A 62 -3.64 -7.99 -4.12
N GLN A 63 -2.47 -8.31 -4.70
CA GLN A 63 -1.57 -7.31 -5.26
C GLN A 63 -2.23 -6.48 -6.36
N LYS A 64 -3.12 -7.08 -7.17
CA LYS A 64 -3.86 -6.37 -8.23
C LYS A 64 -4.70 -5.23 -7.66
N GLN A 65 -5.48 -5.50 -6.61
CA GLN A 65 -6.29 -4.48 -5.94
C GLN A 65 -5.43 -3.40 -5.27
N MET A 66 -4.26 -3.77 -4.71
CA MET A 66 -3.32 -2.80 -4.16
C MET A 66 -2.78 -1.85 -5.24
N LYS A 67 -2.48 -2.38 -6.44
CA LYS A 67 -2.09 -1.55 -7.59
C LYS A 67 -3.21 -0.63 -8.03
N GLU A 68 -4.45 -1.12 -8.08
CA GLU A 68 -5.62 -0.30 -8.43
C GLU A 68 -5.79 0.88 -7.46
N VAL A 69 -5.64 0.65 -6.15
CA VAL A 69 -5.65 1.73 -5.15
C VAL A 69 -4.56 2.75 -5.40
N LEU A 70 -3.34 2.29 -5.71
CA LEU A 70 -2.20 3.18 -5.97
C LEU A 70 -2.25 3.81 -7.37
N GLY A 71 -3.07 3.28 -8.29
CA GLY A 71 -3.05 3.64 -9.71
C GLY A 71 -1.73 3.24 -10.38
N LEU A 72 -1.22 2.06 -10.03
CA LEU A 72 0.02 1.48 -10.54
C LEU A 72 -0.19 0.62 -11.79
#